data_AF-A0A522CM78-F1
#
_entry.id   AF-A0A522CM78-F1
#
_cell.length_a   1.000
_cell.length_b   1.000
_cell.length_c   1.000
_cell.angle_alpha   90.00
_cell.angle_beta   90.00
_cell.angle_gamma   90.00
#
_symmetry.space_group_name_H-M   'P 1'
#
loop_
_entity.id
_entity.type
_entity.pdbx_description
1 polymer ?
#
loop_
_entity_poly.entity_id
_entity_poly.type
_entity_poly.pdbx_seq_one_letter_code
_entity_poly.pdbx_strand_id
1 'polypeptide(L)'
;MNFDVMRLIAALLVVVSHTFPLAGQPAFTIRGVEDLGALGVSVFFVISGYLVAASYVRDPKSYLLKRVLRIEPGLIASLVVTVVLLSFVTTAPQAEYWREGALYIVRNALLYPATYELPGVFEGLAMAGVVNGVLWTLRLEFTFYLVLWAIRARQSLVLTLLGACAAVFVVMTFTHPNWADDRVTRIIFLAARNGMLFFAGAAVQLLGWRIPVWLGAGSVVAFPFLGPLALPTAVLGLARPGKLPADLSYGIYIYAFPLQQLLAAYGQLNVATAVLAVVPFAVMSWFLIERPALKLKPGSRPAW
;
A
#
# COMPACT_ATOMS: atom_id res chain seq x y z
N MET A 1 2.14 -19.54 -5.06
CA MET A 1 0.95 -18.69 -4.84
C MET A 1 0.94 -17.58 -5.89
N ASN A 2 -0.21 -17.24 -6.49
CA ASN A 2 -0.28 -16.16 -7.49
C ASN A 2 -0.05 -14.78 -6.85
N PHE A 3 0.55 -13.83 -7.57
CA PHE A 3 0.67 -12.42 -7.18
C PHE A 3 -0.66 -11.80 -6.74
N ASP A 4 -1.77 -12.08 -7.42
CA ASP A 4 -3.07 -11.53 -7.03
C ASP A 4 -3.53 -12.08 -5.67
N VAL A 5 -3.28 -13.38 -5.41
CA VAL A 5 -3.56 -14.01 -4.11
C VAL A 5 -2.63 -13.46 -3.03
N MET A 6 -1.34 -13.27 -3.33
CA MET A 6 -0.38 -12.65 -2.42
C MET A 6 -0.81 -11.24 -2.02
N ARG A 7 -1.24 -10.42 -2.99
CA ARG A 7 -1.76 -9.08 -2.75
C ARG A 7 -3.04 -9.10 -1.91
N LEU A 8 -3.95 -10.03 -2.18
CA LEU A 8 -5.18 -10.18 -1.39
C LEU A 8 -4.86 -10.53 0.07
N ILE A 9 -3.96 -11.49 0.29
CA ILE A 9 -3.48 -11.82 1.64
C ILE A 9 -2.81 -10.61 2.28
N ALA A 10 -1.93 -9.90 1.56
CA ALA A 10 -1.28 -8.69 2.05
C ALA A 10 -2.28 -7.60 2.46
N ALA A 11 -3.34 -7.38 1.67
CA ALA A 11 -4.41 -6.44 2.02
C ALA A 11 -5.11 -6.87 3.31
N LEU A 12 -5.45 -8.15 3.44
CA LEU A 12 -6.11 -8.69 4.65
C LEU A 12 -5.21 -8.61 5.89
N LEU A 13 -3.91 -8.85 5.75
CA LEU A 13 -2.94 -8.66 6.84
C LEU A 13 -2.93 -7.22 7.35
N VAL A 14 -3.03 -6.25 6.44
CA VAL A 14 -3.15 -4.83 6.79
C VAL A 14 -4.45 -4.54 7.53
N VAL A 15 -5.60 -5.08 7.07
CA VAL A 15 -6.88 -4.93 7.78
C VAL A 15 -6.79 -5.49 9.21
N VAL A 16 -6.28 -6.71 9.35
CA VAL A 16 -6.11 -7.37 10.65
C VAL A 16 -5.20 -6.51 11.54
N SER A 17 -4.06 -6.04 11.03
CA SER A 17 -3.11 -5.25 11.80
C SER A 17 -3.70 -3.95 12.31
N HIS A 18 -4.46 -3.20 11.49
CA HIS A 18 -5.04 -1.92 11.89
C HIS A 18 -6.19 -2.08 12.90
N THR A 19 -6.82 -3.24 12.98
CA THR A 19 -7.93 -3.49 13.93
C THR A 19 -7.50 -3.23 15.37
N PHE A 20 -6.27 -3.60 15.74
CA PHE A 20 -5.77 -3.45 17.12
C PHE A 20 -5.49 -2.00 17.53
N PRO A 21 -4.59 -1.24 16.86
CA PRO A 21 -4.31 0.15 17.23
C PRO A 21 -5.53 1.07 17.11
N LEU A 22 -6.43 0.83 16.15
CA LEU A 22 -7.67 1.60 16.03
C LEU A 22 -8.66 1.31 17.17
N ALA A 23 -8.59 0.12 17.77
CA ALA A 23 -9.32 -0.23 18.99
C ALA A 23 -8.59 0.21 20.28
N GLY A 24 -7.47 0.95 20.18
CA GLY A 24 -6.65 1.36 21.33
C GLY A 24 -5.80 0.23 21.93
N GLN A 25 -5.63 -0.88 21.20
CA GLN A 25 -4.82 -2.03 21.61
C GLN A 25 -3.44 -1.98 20.95
N PRO A 26 -2.40 -2.58 21.56
CA PRO A 26 -1.09 -2.67 20.93
C PRO A 26 -1.17 -3.44 19.60
N ALA A 27 -0.38 -3.01 18.61
CA ALA A 27 -0.32 -3.68 17.31
C ALA A 27 0.11 -5.16 17.47
N PHE A 28 -0.52 -6.05 16.71
CA PHE A 28 -0.13 -7.45 16.68
C PHE A 28 1.19 -7.61 15.92
N THR A 29 2.24 -8.06 16.63
CA THR A 29 3.57 -8.29 16.05
C THR A 29 3.88 -9.78 15.93
N ILE A 30 4.47 -10.19 14.80
CA ILE A 30 4.99 -11.55 14.63
C ILE A 30 6.33 -11.61 15.36
N ARG A 31 6.39 -12.39 16.45
CA ARG A 31 7.62 -12.65 17.22
C ARG A 31 8.35 -11.38 17.68
N GLY A 32 7.64 -10.27 17.86
CA GLY A 32 8.24 -8.98 18.22
C GLY A 32 9.10 -8.31 17.14
N VAL A 33 9.12 -8.84 15.91
CA VAL A 33 9.98 -8.35 14.82
C VAL A 33 9.26 -7.37 13.91
N GLU A 34 8.02 -7.69 13.49
CA GLU A 34 7.29 -6.89 12.51
C GLU A 34 5.78 -7.01 12.75
N ASP A 35 5.05 -5.89 12.64
CA ASP A 35 3.59 -5.93 12.65
C ASP A 35 3.03 -6.45 11.32
N LEU A 36 1.81 -7.01 11.35
CA LEU A 36 1.20 -7.64 10.17
C LEU A 36 0.95 -6.63 9.04
N GLY A 37 0.73 -5.36 9.36
CA GLY A 37 0.50 -4.28 8.41
C GLY A 37 1.78 -3.96 7.67
N ALA A 38 2.89 -3.80 8.39
CA ALA A 38 4.22 -3.60 7.83
C ALA A 38 4.63 -4.76 6.90
N LEU A 39 4.31 -6.01 7.27
CA LEU A 39 4.53 -7.18 6.42
C LEU A 39 3.68 -7.12 5.14
N GLY A 40 2.38 -6.84 5.25
CA GLY A 40 1.49 -6.71 4.10
C GLY A 40 1.95 -5.62 3.13
N VAL A 41 2.29 -4.44 3.66
CA VAL A 41 2.85 -3.33 2.88
C VAL A 41 4.16 -3.72 2.20
N SER A 42 5.05 -4.44 2.89
CA SER A 42 6.29 -4.95 2.29
C SER A 42 6.06 -5.87 1.10
N VAL A 43 5.09 -6.79 1.21
CA VAL A 43 4.71 -7.69 0.11
C VAL A 43 4.21 -6.87 -1.08
N PHE A 44 3.39 -5.83 -0.85
CA PHE A 44 2.96 -4.92 -1.91
C PHE A 44 4.14 -4.26 -2.62
N PHE A 45 5.09 -3.67 -1.88
CA PHE A 45 6.22 -2.97 -2.50
C PHE A 45 7.14 -3.91 -3.30
N VAL A 46 7.43 -5.12 -2.81
CA VAL A 46 8.22 -6.11 -3.56
C VAL A 46 7.53 -6.49 -4.88
N ILE A 47 6.25 -6.87 -4.82
CA ILE A 47 5.49 -7.27 -6.01
C ILE A 47 5.36 -6.09 -6.98
N SER A 48 5.11 -4.90 -6.44
CA SER A 48 4.97 -3.67 -7.22
C SER A 48 6.24 -3.37 -8.00
N GLY A 49 7.40 -3.35 -7.34
CA GLY A 49 8.70 -3.15 -8.01
C GLY A 49 8.94 -4.13 -9.16
N TYR A 50 8.69 -5.42 -8.92
CA TYR A 50 8.85 -6.47 -9.93
C TYR A 50 7.94 -6.26 -11.15
N LEU A 51 6.63 -6.11 -10.93
CA LEU A 51 5.66 -6.00 -12.04
C LEU A 51 5.69 -4.64 -12.75
N VAL A 52 6.05 -3.57 -12.04
CA VAL A 52 6.10 -2.23 -12.61
C VAL A 52 7.36 -2.04 -13.46
N ALA A 53 8.50 -2.60 -13.04
CA ALA A 53 9.69 -2.69 -13.91
C ALA A 53 9.40 -3.47 -15.19
N ALA A 54 8.71 -4.62 -15.11
CA ALA A 54 8.29 -5.39 -16.28
C ALA A 54 7.36 -4.57 -17.20
N SER A 55 6.43 -3.83 -16.59
CA SER A 55 5.52 -2.94 -17.32
C SER A 55 6.26 -1.83 -18.05
N TYR A 56 7.31 -1.25 -17.45
CA TYR A 56 8.14 -0.22 -18.08
C TYR A 56 8.90 -0.79 -19.28
N VAL A 57 9.62 -1.89 -19.11
CA VAL A 57 10.42 -2.52 -20.18
C VAL A 57 9.56 -2.84 -21.40
N ARG A 58 8.32 -3.30 -21.19
CA ARG A 58 7.39 -3.65 -22.27
C ARG A 58 6.82 -2.44 -23.01
N ASP A 59 6.49 -1.36 -22.31
CA ASP A 59 5.87 -0.17 -22.91
C ASP A 59 6.14 1.08 -22.06
N PRO A 60 7.31 1.74 -22.26
CA PRO A 60 7.68 2.95 -21.53
C PRO A 60 6.76 4.13 -21.82
N LYS A 61 6.20 4.22 -23.03
CA LYS A 61 5.39 5.36 -23.48
C LYS A 61 4.09 5.45 -22.69
N SER A 62 3.41 4.31 -22.50
CA SER A 62 2.15 4.27 -21.75
C SER A 62 2.33 3.99 -20.26
N TYR A 63 3.58 3.96 -19.76
CA TYR A 63 3.90 3.52 -18.41
C TYR A 63 3.13 4.32 -17.34
N LEU A 64 3.24 5.65 -17.37
CA LEU A 64 2.61 6.51 -16.37
C LEU A 64 1.09 6.42 -16.44
N LEU A 65 0.52 6.44 -17.64
CA LEU A 65 -0.93 6.28 -17.82
C LEU A 65 -1.44 4.96 -17.23
N LYS A 66 -0.70 3.85 -17.39
CA LYS A 66 -1.05 2.56 -16.79
C LYS A 66 -1.00 2.57 -15.26
N ARG A 67 -0.20 3.45 -14.65
CA ARG A 67 -0.12 3.64 -13.19
C ARG A 67 -1.25 4.53 -12.69
N VAL A 68 -1.51 5.64 -13.37
CA VAL A 68 -2.66 6.53 -13.11
C VAL A 68 -3.96 5.73 -13.17
N LEU A 69 -4.20 4.97 -14.24
CA LEU A 69 -5.38 4.10 -14.39
C LEU A 69 -5.43 2.95 -13.36
N ARG A 70 -4.34 2.64 -12.66
CA ARG A 70 -4.32 1.61 -11.62
C ARG A 70 -4.67 2.17 -10.23
N ILE A 71 -4.30 3.42 -9.94
CA ILE A 71 -4.42 4.04 -8.62
C ILE A 71 -5.58 5.04 -8.59
N GLU A 72 -5.55 6.06 -9.44
CA GLU A 72 -6.40 7.25 -9.31
C GLU A 72 -7.90 6.95 -9.28
N PRO A 73 -8.48 6.13 -10.19
CA PRO A 73 -9.93 5.93 -10.22
C PRO A 73 -10.46 5.34 -8.91
N GLY A 74 -9.81 4.28 -8.40
CA GLY A 74 -10.21 3.64 -7.15
C GLY A 74 -9.94 4.53 -5.93
N LEU A 75 -8.82 5.25 -5.92
CA LEU A 75 -8.51 6.22 -4.87
C LEU A 75 -9.58 7.31 -4.79
N ILE A 76 -9.91 7.98 -5.90
CA ILE A 76 -10.90 9.06 -5.94
C ILE A 76 -12.26 8.54 -5.47
N ALA A 77 -12.68 7.35 -5.93
CA ALA A 77 -13.92 6.73 -5.47
C ALA A 77 -13.91 6.45 -3.96
N SER A 78 -12.79 5.98 -3.41
CA SER A 78 -12.63 5.77 -1.96
C SER A 78 -12.70 7.08 -1.17
N LEU A 79 -12.06 8.14 -1.66
CA LEU A 79 -12.10 9.46 -1.02
C LEU A 79 -13.52 10.04 -0.99
N VAL A 80 -14.25 9.95 -2.11
CA VAL A 80 -15.65 10.39 -2.18
C VAL A 80 -16.51 9.61 -1.20
N VAL A 81 -16.42 8.27 -1.21
CA VAL A 81 -17.15 7.43 -0.27
C VAL A 81 -16.80 7.78 1.18
N THR A 82 -15.53 8.01 1.47
CA THR A 82 -15.05 8.41 2.80
C THR A 82 -15.70 9.72 3.25
N VAL A 83 -15.66 10.77 2.43
CA VAL A 83 -16.28 12.07 2.77
C VAL A 83 -17.80 11.95 2.92
N VAL A 84 -18.47 11.20 2.05
CA VAL A 84 -19.93 11.03 2.16
C VAL A 84 -20.30 10.25 3.42
N LEU A 85 -19.63 9.13 3.71
CA LEU A 85 -19.89 8.33 4.91
C LEU A 85 -19.62 9.11 6.20
N LEU A 86 -18.55 9.90 6.22
CA LEU A 86 -18.15 10.61 7.43
C LEU A 86 -18.93 11.90 7.68
N SER A 87 -19.72 12.37 6.71
CA SER A 87 -20.68 13.47 6.89
C SER A 87 -21.79 13.16 7.91
N PHE A 88 -22.03 11.86 8.16
CA PHE A 88 -23.04 11.39 9.13
C PHE A 88 -22.50 11.29 10.57
N VAL A 89 -21.18 11.37 10.76
CA VAL A 89 -20.54 11.23 12.09
C VAL A 89 -19.75 12.46 12.51
N THR A 90 -19.58 13.44 11.63
CA THR A 90 -18.91 14.70 11.96
C THR A 90 -19.67 15.49 13.03
N THR A 91 -18.93 16.11 13.95
CA THR A 91 -19.43 17.09 14.91
C THR A 91 -19.32 18.54 14.42
N ALA A 92 -18.69 18.77 13.26
CA ALA A 92 -18.53 20.09 12.68
C ALA A 92 -19.81 20.58 11.97
N PRO A 93 -19.99 21.90 11.79
CA PRO A 93 -21.09 22.43 10.97
C PRO A 93 -21.06 21.85 9.55
N GLN A 94 -22.21 21.43 9.04
CA GLN A 94 -22.30 20.75 7.74
C GLN A 94 -21.70 21.58 6.58
N ALA A 95 -21.91 22.90 6.57
CA ALA A 95 -21.34 23.78 5.54
C ALA A 95 -19.79 23.76 5.53
N GLU A 96 -19.18 23.73 6.71
CA GLU A 96 -17.72 23.60 6.86
C GLU A 96 -17.25 22.22 6.42
N TYR A 97 -17.94 21.17 6.87
CA TYR A 97 -17.61 19.80 6.55
C TYR A 97 -17.57 19.53 5.04
N TRP A 98 -18.61 19.93 4.29
CA TRP A 98 -18.66 19.69 2.85
C TRP A 98 -17.60 20.48 2.07
N ARG A 99 -17.28 21.71 2.51
CA ARG A 99 -16.22 22.53 1.92
C ARG A 99 -14.85 21.87 2.11
N GLU A 100 -14.51 21.49 3.34
CA GLU A 100 -13.24 20.84 3.65
C GLU A 100 -13.18 19.42 3.09
N GLY A 101 -14.30 18.70 3.03
CA GLY A 101 -14.42 17.40 2.38
C GLY A 101 -14.12 17.45 0.88
N ALA A 102 -14.60 18.47 0.17
CA ALA A 102 -14.24 18.67 -1.24
C ALA A 102 -12.74 18.94 -1.41
N LEU A 103 -12.14 19.77 -0.53
CA LEU A 103 -10.70 20.01 -0.54
C LEU A 103 -9.88 18.77 -0.18
N TYR A 104 -10.38 17.94 0.74
CA TYR A 104 -9.79 16.67 1.13
C TYR A 104 -9.68 15.71 -0.06
N ILE A 105 -10.74 15.60 -0.87
CA ILE A 105 -10.75 14.78 -2.08
C ILE A 105 -9.69 15.29 -3.07
N VAL A 106 -9.68 16.59 -3.37
CA VAL A 106 -8.74 17.18 -4.34
C VAL A 106 -7.29 17.02 -3.87
N ARG A 107 -6.99 17.34 -2.61
CA ARG A 107 -5.62 17.26 -2.06
C ARG A 107 -5.09 15.82 -2.04
N ASN A 108 -5.94 14.85 -1.70
CA ASN A 108 -5.53 13.45 -1.65
C ASN A 108 -5.48 12.78 -3.03
N ALA A 109 -6.32 13.20 -3.98
CA ALA A 109 -6.23 12.78 -5.39
C ALA A 109 -4.91 13.27 -6.05
N LEU A 110 -4.37 14.40 -5.61
CA LEU A 110 -3.05 14.87 -6.06
C LEU A 110 -1.88 14.10 -5.44
N LEU A 111 -2.12 13.24 -4.44
CA LEU A 111 -1.11 12.50 -3.68
C LEU A 111 -0.05 13.35 -2.95
N TYR A 112 -0.07 14.68 -3.04
CA TYR A 112 0.86 15.58 -2.35
C TYR A 112 0.19 16.93 -2.05
N PRO A 113 0.06 17.38 -0.77
CA PRO A 113 0.48 16.77 0.51
C PRO A 113 -0.59 15.91 1.20
N ALA A 114 -0.16 15.20 2.25
CA ALA A 114 -0.93 14.50 3.30
C ALA A 114 -2.17 15.23 3.78
N THR A 115 -3.41 14.84 3.47
CA THR A 115 -4.53 15.30 4.31
C THR A 115 -5.19 14.11 4.96
N TYR A 116 -4.97 13.97 6.27
CA TYR A 116 -5.50 12.87 7.07
C TYR A 116 -6.76 13.25 7.82
N GLU A 117 -7.03 14.54 8.01
CA GLU A 117 -8.09 15.04 8.88
C GLU A 117 -9.30 15.54 8.08
N LEU A 118 -10.48 15.38 8.67
CA LEU A 118 -11.73 16.04 8.29
C LEU A 118 -12.32 16.71 9.53
N PRO A 119 -12.95 17.90 9.41
CA PRO A 119 -13.45 18.64 10.57
C PRO A 119 -14.42 17.82 11.41
N GLY A 120 -14.19 17.75 12.74
CA GLY A 120 -15.10 17.10 13.68
C GLY A 120 -15.20 15.58 13.53
N VAL A 121 -14.23 14.92 12.89
CA VAL A 121 -14.25 13.47 12.64
C VAL A 121 -13.13 12.77 13.41
N PHE A 122 -13.50 11.79 14.24
CA PHE A 122 -12.60 10.88 14.97
C PHE A 122 -11.60 11.56 15.92
N GLU A 123 -11.85 12.79 16.36
CA GLU A 123 -10.94 13.55 17.22
C GLU A 123 -10.75 12.92 18.61
N GLY A 124 -11.75 12.18 19.12
CA GLY A 124 -11.71 11.49 20.41
C GLY A 124 -11.33 10.00 20.36
N LEU A 125 -10.97 9.46 19.19
CA LEU A 125 -10.60 8.04 19.04
C LEU A 125 -9.10 7.81 19.29
N ALA A 126 -8.71 6.53 19.41
CA ALA A 126 -7.32 6.13 19.66
C ALA A 126 -6.32 6.71 18.65
N MET A 127 -6.71 6.77 17.37
CA MET A 127 -5.97 7.45 16.31
C MET A 127 -6.66 8.78 15.97
N ALA A 128 -6.53 9.75 16.89
CA ALA A 128 -7.22 11.03 16.83
C ALA A 128 -7.01 11.75 15.49
N GLY A 129 -8.12 12.14 14.85
CA GLY A 129 -8.14 12.93 13.62
C GLY A 129 -7.68 12.20 12.34
N VAL A 130 -7.14 10.98 12.42
CA VAL A 130 -6.66 10.25 11.24
C VAL A 130 -7.82 9.52 10.57
N VAL A 131 -8.36 10.08 9.49
CA VAL A 131 -9.48 9.50 8.72
C VAL A 131 -9.04 8.33 7.86
N ASN A 132 -7.91 8.47 7.15
CA ASN A 132 -7.41 7.43 6.25
C ASN A 132 -5.89 7.31 6.34
N GLY A 133 -5.42 6.46 7.24
CA GLY A 133 -3.99 6.21 7.44
C GLY A 133 -3.33 5.54 6.24
N VAL A 134 -4.06 4.86 5.36
CA VAL A 134 -3.45 4.12 4.23
C VAL A 134 -2.87 5.05 3.16
N LEU A 135 -3.23 6.32 3.14
CA LEU A 135 -2.77 7.28 2.14
C LEU A 135 -1.24 7.47 2.11
N TRP A 136 -0.51 7.23 3.22
CA TRP A 136 0.94 7.44 3.23
C TRP A 136 1.69 6.47 2.29
N THR A 137 1.27 5.21 2.22
CA THR A 137 1.92 4.20 1.40
C THR A 137 1.69 4.42 -0.09
N LEU A 138 0.47 4.84 -0.47
CA LEU A 138 0.11 5.13 -1.87
C LEU A 138 0.98 6.23 -2.45
N ARG A 139 1.29 7.25 -1.63
CA ARG A 139 2.16 8.37 -2.01
C ARG A 139 3.58 7.87 -2.26
N LEU A 140 4.11 7.04 -1.37
CA LEU A 140 5.42 6.41 -1.57
C LEU A 140 5.43 5.49 -2.80
N GLU A 141 4.40 4.68 -2.99
CA GLU A 141 4.28 3.78 -4.16
C GLU A 141 4.30 4.58 -5.46
N PHE A 142 3.48 5.62 -5.58
CA PHE A 142 3.47 6.47 -6.75
C PHE A 142 4.79 7.23 -6.93
N THR A 143 5.43 7.66 -5.83
CA THR A 143 6.78 8.25 -5.88
C THR A 143 7.77 7.30 -6.53
N PHE A 144 7.80 6.03 -6.13
CA PHE A 144 8.70 5.04 -6.73
C PHE A 144 8.36 4.74 -8.19
N TYR A 145 7.09 4.83 -8.58
CA TYR A 145 6.72 4.75 -9.99
C TYR A 145 7.34 5.88 -10.81
N LEU A 146 7.29 7.12 -10.30
CA LEU A 146 7.89 8.29 -10.92
C LEU A 146 9.42 8.18 -10.97
N VAL A 147 10.05 7.73 -9.87
CA VAL A 147 11.50 7.52 -9.83
C VAL A 147 11.92 6.48 -10.87
N LEU A 148 11.24 5.33 -10.93
CA LEU A 148 11.57 4.27 -11.89
C LEU A 148 11.41 4.76 -13.35
N TRP A 149 10.38 5.57 -13.61
CA TRP A 149 10.20 6.23 -14.91
C TRP A 149 11.31 7.23 -15.22
N ALA A 150 11.68 8.09 -14.27
CA ALA A 150 12.72 9.11 -14.45
C ALA A 150 14.09 8.50 -14.73
N ILE A 151 14.46 7.42 -14.02
CA ILE A 151 15.70 6.67 -14.27
C ILE A 151 15.60 5.73 -15.46
N ARG A 152 14.45 5.69 -16.14
CA ARG A 152 14.15 4.86 -17.31
C ARG A 152 14.35 3.37 -17.08
N ALA A 153 14.09 2.89 -15.86
CA ALA A 153 14.38 1.54 -15.41
C ALA A 153 15.80 1.06 -15.77
N ARG A 154 16.79 1.97 -15.81
CA ARG A 154 18.19 1.59 -16.06
C ARG A 154 18.69 0.73 -14.92
N GLN A 155 19.15 -0.49 -15.25
CA GLN A 155 19.56 -1.49 -14.28
C GLN A 155 20.59 -0.97 -13.28
N SER A 156 21.63 -0.27 -13.74
CA SER A 156 22.66 0.28 -12.86
C SER A 156 22.08 1.25 -11.82
N LEU A 157 21.21 2.16 -12.24
CA LEU A 157 20.56 3.13 -11.34
C LEU A 157 19.59 2.45 -10.35
N VAL A 158 18.87 1.41 -10.80
CA VAL A 158 18.00 0.62 -9.90
C VAL A 158 18.84 -0.08 -8.83
N LEU A 159 19.99 -0.65 -9.19
CA LEU A 159 20.89 -1.29 -8.23
C LEU A 159 21.54 -0.27 -7.28
N THR A 160 21.92 0.92 -7.78
CA THR A 160 22.41 2.01 -6.93
C THR A 160 21.35 2.46 -5.93
N LEU A 161 20.11 2.65 -6.35
CA LEU A 161 19.00 3.03 -5.46
C LEU A 161 18.67 1.92 -4.46
N LEU A 162 18.68 0.65 -4.88
CA LEU A 162 18.54 -0.49 -3.97
C LEU A 162 19.62 -0.47 -2.89
N GLY A 163 20.89 -0.34 -3.29
CA GLY A 163 22.02 -0.26 -2.35
C GLY A 163 21.93 0.93 -1.41
N ALA A 164 21.57 2.11 -1.92
CA ALA A 164 21.39 3.32 -1.11
C ALA A 164 20.24 3.17 -0.10
N CYS A 165 19.08 2.69 -0.54
CA CYS A 165 17.93 2.45 0.34
C CYS A 165 18.26 1.39 1.41
N ALA A 166 18.93 0.31 1.04
CA ALA A 166 19.35 -0.73 1.98
C ALA A 166 20.35 -0.18 3.01
N ALA A 167 21.35 0.58 2.57
CA ALA A 167 22.33 1.21 3.45
C ALA A 167 21.67 2.17 4.44
N VAL A 168 20.80 3.08 3.97
CA VAL A 168 20.07 4.01 4.84
C VAL A 168 19.18 3.26 5.82
N PHE A 169 18.45 2.23 5.37
CA PHE A 169 17.60 1.41 6.24
C PHE A 169 18.41 0.73 7.35
N VAL A 170 19.53 0.09 7.00
CA VAL A 170 20.43 -0.58 7.97
C VAL A 170 21.01 0.45 8.95
N VAL A 171 21.57 1.55 8.45
CA VAL A 171 22.14 2.61 9.31
C VAL A 171 21.08 3.15 10.27
N MET A 172 19.89 3.50 9.78
CA MET A 172 18.81 4.02 10.63
C MET A 172 18.35 3.02 11.68
N THR A 173 18.29 1.73 11.33
CA THR A 173 17.91 0.65 12.27
C THR A 173 18.85 0.59 13.47
N PHE A 174 20.16 0.78 13.26
CA PHE A 174 21.16 0.70 14.34
C PHE A 174 21.43 2.03 15.05
N THR A 175 21.24 3.16 14.37
CA THR A 175 21.57 4.50 14.92
C THR A 175 20.36 5.26 15.47
N HIS A 176 19.15 4.91 15.05
CA HIS A 176 17.91 5.58 15.43
C HIS A 176 16.83 4.55 15.85
N PRO A 177 16.98 3.89 17.01
CA PRO A 177 15.99 2.92 17.50
C PRO A 177 14.59 3.54 17.67
N ASN A 178 14.52 4.85 17.94
CA ASN A 178 13.28 5.63 18.08
C ASN A 178 12.90 6.39 16.79
N TRP A 179 13.19 5.82 15.62
CA TRP A 179 12.90 6.44 14.32
C TRP A 179 11.43 6.81 14.11
N ALA A 180 10.49 6.24 14.88
CA ALA A 180 9.06 6.48 14.72
C ALA A 180 8.58 7.79 15.40
N ASP A 181 9.34 8.29 16.38
CA ASP A 181 8.94 9.39 17.27
C ASP A 181 9.06 10.74 16.56
N ASP A 182 10.10 10.92 15.76
CA ASP A 182 10.32 12.14 14.98
C ASP A 182 9.79 12.00 13.55
N ARG A 183 9.22 13.09 13.03
CA ARG A 183 8.61 13.11 11.69
C ARG A 183 9.65 12.87 10.60
N VAL A 184 10.84 13.45 10.71
CA VAL A 184 11.88 13.38 9.67
C VAL A 184 12.48 11.99 9.63
N THR A 185 12.91 11.46 10.79
CA THR A 185 13.45 10.10 10.88
C THR A 185 12.44 9.06 10.43
N ARG A 186 11.15 9.23 10.76
CA ARG A 186 10.08 8.35 10.31
C ARG A 186 9.94 8.34 8.79
N ILE A 187 9.95 9.50 8.16
CA ILE A 187 9.88 9.60 6.69
C ILE A 187 11.10 8.94 6.04
N ILE A 188 12.31 9.22 6.54
CA ILE A 188 13.56 8.65 6.02
C ILE A 188 13.54 7.13 6.15
N PHE A 189 13.21 6.60 7.33
CA PHE A 189 13.17 5.18 7.61
C PHE A 189 12.16 4.46 6.71
N LEU A 190 10.93 4.96 6.64
CA LEU A 190 9.87 4.36 5.83
C LEU A 190 10.18 4.45 4.33
N ALA A 191 10.75 5.56 3.85
CA ALA A 191 11.16 5.70 2.46
C ALA A 191 12.30 4.74 2.11
N ALA A 192 13.32 4.62 2.98
CA ALA A 192 14.44 3.71 2.78
C ALA A 192 14.00 2.24 2.80
N ARG A 193 13.22 1.83 3.79
CA ARG A 193 12.69 0.46 3.91
C ARG A 193 11.85 0.07 2.70
N ASN A 194 10.84 0.86 2.36
CA ASN A 194 9.93 0.53 1.26
C ASN A 194 10.60 0.70 -0.11
N GLY A 195 11.54 1.65 -0.24
CA GLY A 195 12.36 1.83 -1.43
C GLY A 195 13.27 0.63 -1.69
N MET A 196 13.94 0.13 -0.64
CA MET A 196 14.74 -1.09 -0.71
C MET A 196 13.90 -2.27 -1.23
N LEU A 197 12.72 -2.49 -0.67
CA LEU A 197 11.83 -3.59 -1.08
C LEU A 197 11.34 -3.44 -2.53
N PHE A 198 10.95 -2.22 -2.93
CA PHE A 198 10.53 -1.92 -4.29
C PHE A 198 11.67 -2.11 -5.30
N PHE A 199 12.84 -1.52 -5.05
CA PHE A 199 13.97 -1.61 -5.97
C PHE A 199 14.59 -3.02 -5.98
N ALA A 200 14.46 -3.81 -4.92
CA ALA A 200 14.83 -5.23 -4.95
C ALA A 200 13.94 -6.01 -5.93
N GLY A 201 12.62 -5.80 -5.88
CA GLY A 201 11.70 -6.39 -6.85
C GLY A 201 12.01 -5.96 -8.28
N ALA A 202 12.26 -4.67 -8.50
CA ALA A 202 12.63 -4.13 -9.80
C ALA A 202 13.97 -4.70 -10.31
N ALA A 203 14.98 -4.83 -9.43
CA ALA A 203 16.28 -5.40 -9.77
C ALA A 203 16.16 -6.86 -10.21
N VAL A 204 15.43 -7.69 -9.47
CA VAL A 204 15.18 -9.09 -9.84
C VAL A 204 14.53 -9.20 -11.21
N GLN A 205 13.56 -8.32 -11.51
CA GLN A 205 12.91 -8.26 -12.82
C GLN A 205 13.88 -7.86 -13.94
N LEU A 206 14.69 -6.83 -13.74
CA LEU A 206 15.60 -6.30 -14.77
C LEU A 206 16.78 -7.23 -15.03
N LEU A 207 17.28 -7.89 -13.98
CA LEU A 207 18.34 -8.90 -14.09
C LEU A 207 17.84 -10.23 -14.68
N GLY A 208 16.52 -10.39 -14.86
CA GLY A 208 15.91 -11.63 -15.35
C GLY A 208 16.07 -12.82 -14.40
N TRP A 209 16.32 -12.55 -13.11
CA TRP A 209 16.55 -13.58 -12.11
C TRP A 209 15.25 -14.31 -11.76
N ARG A 210 15.34 -15.64 -11.68
CA ARG A 210 14.24 -16.50 -11.22
C ARG A 210 14.64 -17.11 -9.88
N ILE A 211 13.96 -16.69 -8.82
CA ILE A 211 14.24 -17.18 -7.48
C ILE A 211 13.58 -18.55 -7.33
N PRO A 212 14.34 -19.62 -7.04
CA PRO A 212 13.77 -20.95 -6.87
C PRO A 212 12.96 -21.04 -5.57
N VAL A 213 11.97 -21.93 -5.55
CA VAL A 213 11.02 -22.03 -4.42
C VAL A 213 11.67 -22.41 -3.11
N TRP A 214 12.68 -23.28 -3.14
CA TRP A 214 13.40 -23.66 -1.93
C TRP A 214 14.13 -22.46 -1.30
N LEU A 215 14.63 -21.52 -2.11
CA LEU A 215 15.26 -20.29 -1.60
C LEU A 215 14.20 -19.33 -1.05
N GLY A 216 13.04 -19.25 -1.70
CA GLY A 216 11.88 -18.52 -1.17
C GLY A 216 11.41 -19.06 0.18
N ALA A 217 11.25 -20.39 0.28
CA ALA A 217 10.86 -21.06 1.53
C ALA A 217 11.93 -20.88 2.63
N GLY A 218 13.21 -21.04 2.28
CA GLY A 218 14.31 -20.76 3.20
C GLY A 218 14.31 -19.31 3.70
N SER A 219 13.96 -18.35 2.84
CA SER A 219 13.85 -16.94 3.21
C SER A 219 12.68 -16.67 4.17
N VAL A 220 11.56 -17.38 4.03
CA VAL A 220 10.46 -17.31 5.02
C VAL A 220 10.92 -17.84 6.38
N VAL A 221 11.67 -18.94 6.42
CA VAL A 221 12.23 -19.48 7.66
C VAL A 221 13.27 -18.52 8.27
N ALA A 222 14.05 -17.83 7.43
CA ALA A 222 15.06 -16.87 7.85
C ALA A 222 14.49 -15.48 8.23
N PHE A 223 13.23 -15.19 7.89
CA PHE A 223 12.60 -13.89 8.15
C PHE A 223 12.70 -13.40 9.60
N PRO A 224 12.56 -14.24 10.65
CA PRO A 224 12.74 -13.80 12.04
C PRO A 224 14.15 -13.24 12.35
N PHE A 225 15.16 -13.56 11.53
CA PHE A 225 16.54 -13.12 11.72
C PHE A 225 16.94 -12.00 10.76
N LEU A 226 16.45 -12.05 9.52
CA LEU A 226 16.80 -11.09 8.46
C LEU A 226 15.77 -9.96 8.31
N GLY A 227 14.59 -10.10 8.90
CA GLY A 227 13.50 -9.13 8.81
C GLY A 227 13.13 -8.79 7.35
N PRO A 228 12.89 -7.51 7.03
CA PRO A 228 12.51 -7.07 5.69
C PRO A 228 13.50 -7.46 4.57
N LEU A 229 14.77 -7.74 4.88
CA LEU A 229 15.77 -8.13 3.87
C LEU A 229 15.47 -9.50 3.24
N ALA A 230 14.76 -10.39 3.94
CA ALA A 230 14.35 -11.70 3.42
C ALA A 230 13.10 -11.64 2.55
N LEU A 231 12.35 -10.53 2.56
CA LEU A 231 11.04 -10.45 1.89
C LEU A 231 11.13 -10.48 0.36
N PRO A 232 12.07 -9.80 -0.31
CA PRO A 232 12.17 -9.89 -1.77
C PRO A 232 12.33 -11.32 -2.28
N THR A 233 13.20 -12.11 -1.64
CA THR A 233 13.45 -13.51 -2.00
C THR A 233 12.28 -14.42 -1.60
N ALA A 234 11.71 -14.22 -0.42
CA ALA A 234 10.53 -14.98 0.05
C ALA A 234 9.34 -14.80 -0.90
N VAL A 235 8.97 -13.54 -1.18
CA VAL A 235 7.80 -13.20 -2.00
C VAL A 235 7.98 -13.69 -3.43
N LEU A 236 9.10 -13.35 -4.09
CA LEU A 236 9.30 -13.68 -5.49
C LEU A 236 9.63 -15.16 -5.71
N GLY A 237 10.24 -15.84 -4.74
CA GLY A 237 10.48 -17.28 -4.78
C GLY A 237 9.21 -18.13 -4.61
N LEU A 238 8.22 -17.63 -3.85
CA LEU A 238 6.93 -18.31 -3.66
C LEU A 238 5.87 -17.90 -4.70
N ALA A 239 6.14 -16.85 -5.49
CA ALA A 239 5.25 -16.35 -6.52
C ALA A 239 5.16 -17.34 -7.69
N ARG A 240 3.94 -17.57 -8.16
CA ARG A 240 3.62 -18.45 -9.30
C ARG A 240 2.71 -17.71 -10.28
N PRO A 241 2.75 -18.03 -11.59
CA PRO A 241 1.78 -17.51 -12.53
C PRO A 241 0.35 -17.88 -12.12
N GLY A 242 -0.59 -16.96 -12.34
CA GLY A 242 -2.02 -17.16 -12.16
C GLY A 242 -2.74 -15.84 -12.33
N LYS A 243 -4.08 -15.88 -12.39
CA LYS A 243 -4.92 -14.68 -12.28
C LYS A 243 -6.15 -14.99 -11.45
N LEU A 244 -6.50 -14.09 -10.55
CA LEU A 244 -7.83 -14.12 -9.93
C LEU A 244 -8.88 -13.53 -10.88
N PRO A 245 -10.14 -13.97 -10.82
CA PRO A 245 -11.22 -13.40 -11.64
C PRO A 245 -11.51 -11.93 -11.26
N ALA A 246 -11.23 -11.55 -10.01
CA ALA A 246 -11.32 -10.19 -9.50
C ALA A 246 -10.10 -9.88 -8.62
N ASP A 247 -9.47 -8.73 -8.83
CA ASP A 247 -8.40 -8.23 -7.97
C ASP A 247 -8.99 -7.26 -6.93
N LEU A 248 -9.52 -7.83 -5.85
CA LEU A 248 -10.12 -7.07 -4.74
C LEU A 248 -9.08 -6.43 -3.81
N SER A 249 -7.79 -6.73 -4.00
CA SER A 249 -6.75 -6.36 -3.03
C SER A 249 -6.64 -4.86 -2.83
N TYR A 250 -6.77 -4.08 -3.91
CA TYR A 250 -6.67 -2.62 -3.86
C TYR A 250 -7.89 -2.00 -3.16
N GLY A 251 -9.10 -2.42 -3.52
CA GLY A 251 -10.33 -2.01 -2.82
C GLY A 251 -10.28 -2.33 -1.33
N ILE A 252 -9.91 -3.56 -0.95
CA ILE A 252 -9.78 -3.91 0.48
C ILE A 252 -8.78 -2.97 1.17
N TYR A 253 -7.65 -2.70 0.53
CA TYR A 253 -6.60 -1.86 1.09
C TYR A 253 -7.06 -0.41 1.34
N ILE A 254 -7.69 0.24 0.35
CA ILE A 254 -7.98 1.68 0.41
C ILE A 254 -9.27 2.04 1.15
N TYR A 255 -10.22 1.11 1.26
CA TYR A 255 -11.49 1.33 1.97
C TYR A 255 -11.42 0.89 3.45
N ALA A 256 -10.46 0.05 3.84
CA ALA A 256 -10.43 -0.53 5.18
C ALA A 256 -10.32 0.50 6.29
N PHE A 257 -9.36 1.43 6.21
CA PHE A 257 -9.04 2.31 7.34
C PHE A 257 -10.22 3.23 7.75
N PRO A 258 -10.90 3.95 6.83
CA PRO A 258 -12.06 4.76 7.20
C PRO A 258 -13.22 3.93 7.78
N LEU A 259 -13.46 2.73 7.23
CA LEU A 259 -14.51 1.83 7.72
C LEU A 259 -14.17 1.26 9.10
N GLN A 260 -12.90 0.96 9.37
CA GLN A 260 -12.44 0.50 10.68
C GLN A 260 -12.54 1.61 11.74
N GLN A 261 -12.18 2.85 11.41
CA GLN A 261 -12.40 4.00 12.29
C GLN A 261 -13.89 4.22 12.59
N LEU A 262 -14.76 4.08 11.57
CA LEU A 262 -16.20 4.16 11.77
C LEU A 262 -16.71 3.05 12.71
N LEU A 263 -16.28 1.81 12.52
CA LEU A 263 -16.59 0.71 13.44
C LEU A 263 -16.05 0.96 14.86
N ALA A 264 -14.86 1.55 14.98
CA ALA A 264 -14.28 1.90 16.28
C ALA A 264 -15.11 2.97 16.99
N ALA A 265 -15.60 3.98 16.27
CA ALA A 265 -16.47 5.03 16.80
C ALA A 265 -17.75 4.48 17.44
N TYR A 266 -18.28 3.38 16.91
CA TYR A 266 -19.46 2.70 17.46
C TYR A 266 -19.14 1.54 18.43
N GLY A 267 -17.86 1.31 18.77
CA GLY A 267 -17.45 0.21 19.64
C GLY A 267 -17.65 -1.18 19.03
N GLN A 268 -17.72 -1.28 17.70
CA GLN A 268 -17.99 -2.52 16.96
C GLN A 268 -16.76 -3.09 16.24
N LEU A 269 -15.59 -2.45 16.38
CA LEU A 269 -14.38 -2.85 15.68
C LEU A 269 -13.81 -4.17 16.21
N ASN A 270 -13.78 -5.18 15.34
CA ASN A 270 -12.99 -6.40 15.47
C ASN A 270 -12.62 -6.89 14.06
N VAL A 271 -11.80 -7.96 13.97
CA VAL A 271 -11.31 -8.46 12.68
C VAL A 271 -12.45 -8.90 11.77
N ALA A 272 -13.48 -9.57 12.32
CA ALA A 272 -14.61 -10.05 11.53
C ALA A 272 -15.45 -8.88 11.00
N THR A 273 -15.80 -7.91 11.84
CA THR A 273 -16.58 -6.74 11.41
C THR A 273 -15.80 -5.88 10.42
N ALA A 274 -14.48 -5.71 10.60
CA ALA A 274 -13.63 -5.00 9.65
C ALA A 274 -13.61 -5.66 8.26
N VAL A 275 -13.43 -6.98 8.20
CA VAL A 275 -13.41 -7.73 6.94
C VAL A 275 -14.80 -7.72 6.29
N LEU A 276 -15.86 -7.98 7.05
CA LEU A 276 -17.24 -7.96 6.54
C LEU A 276 -17.65 -6.58 6.03
N ALA A 277 -17.21 -5.50 6.70
CA ALA A 277 -17.50 -4.15 6.27
C ALA A 277 -16.77 -3.76 4.99
N VAL A 278 -15.51 -4.13 4.82
CA VAL A 278 -14.71 -3.66 3.66
C VAL A 278 -14.98 -4.43 2.36
N VAL A 279 -15.33 -5.72 2.44
CA VAL A 279 -15.50 -6.58 1.26
C VAL A 279 -16.56 -6.05 0.27
N PRO A 280 -17.77 -5.61 0.69
CA PRO A 280 -18.76 -5.04 -0.23
C PRO A 280 -18.23 -3.83 -1.00
N PHE A 281 -17.54 -2.90 -0.32
CA PHE A 281 -16.95 -1.72 -0.96
C PHE A 281 -15.83 -2.10 -1.94
N ALA A 282 -14.99 -3.07 -1.58
CA ALA A 282 -13.96 -3.58 -2.48
C ALA A 282 -14.54 -4.23 -3.74
N VAL A 283 -15.61 -5.01 -3.59
CA VAL A 283 -16.35 -5.63 -4.71
C VAL A 283 -16.96 -4.56 -5.61
N MET A 284 -17.67 -3.59 -5.03
CA MET A 284 -18.26 -2.48 -5.78
C MET A 284 -17.19 -1.66 -6.52
N SER A 285 -16.10 -1.29 -5.84
CA SER A 285 -14.96 -0.59 -6.42
C SER A 285 -14.39 -1.35 -7.62
N TRP A 286 -14.18 -2.66 -7.47
CA TRP A 286 -13.64 -3.49 -8.54
C TRP A 286 -14.52 -3.48 -9.78
N PHE A 287 -15.81 -3.77 -9.65
CA PHE A 287 -16.69 -3.91 -10.80
C PHE A 287 -17.12 -2.59 -11.43
N LEU A 288 -17.30 -1.55 -10.62
CA LEU A 288 -17.84 -0.26 -11.06
C LEU A 288 -16.74 0.73 -11.48
N ILE A 289 -15.55 0.65 -10.89
CA ILE A 289 -14.52 1.69 -11.04
C ILE A 289 -13.21 1.11 -11.59
N GLU A 290 -12.58 0.19 -10.86
CA GLU A 290 -11.23 -0.28 -11.18
C GLU A 290 -11.21 -1.08 -12.48
N ARG A 291 -12.07 -2.11 -12.62
CA ARG A 291 -12.08 -2.95 -13.81
C ARG A 291 -12.38 -2.14 -15.08
N PRO A 292 -13.38 -1.24 -15.13
CA PRO A 292 -13.58 -0.34 -16.26
C PRO A 292 -12.35 0.52 -16.58
N ALA A 293 -11.74 1.16 -15.58
CA ALA A 293 -10.56 1.98 -15.80
C ALA A 293 -9.35 1.18 -16.31
N LEU A 294 -9.15 -0.03 -15.80
CA LEU A 294 -8.09 -0.92 -16.23
C LEU A 294 -8.24 -1.39 -17.68
N LYS A 295 -9.48 -1.45 -18.22
CA LYS A 295 -9.74 -1.73 -19.65
C LYS A 295 -9.27 -0.61 -20.57
N LEU A 296 -9.15 0.62 -20.08
CA LEU A 296 -8.67 1.78 -20.85
C LEU A 296 -7.14 1.79 -21.04
N LYS A 297 -6.41 0.83 -20.44
CA LYS A 297 -4.95 0.76 -20.57
C LYS A 297 -4.55 0.55 -22.04
N PRO A 298 -3.65 1.40 -22.59
CA PRO A 298 -3.12 1.17 -23.92
C PRO A 298 -2.38 -0.17 -24.02
N GLY A 299 -2.52 -0.86 -25.16
CA GLY A 299 -1.78 -2.09 -25.45
C GLY A 299 -2.45 -3.38 -24.96
N SER A 300 -3.78 -3.40 -24.83
CA SER A 300 -4.59 -4.61 -24.60
C SER A 300 -5.40 -5.01 -25.84
N ARG A 301 -4.84 -4.88 -27.05
CA ARG A 301 -5.37 -5.68 -28.17
C ARG A 301 -4.68 -7.04 -28.09
N PRO A 302 -5.42 -8.16 -27.91
CA PRO A 302 -4.88 -9.44 -28.30
C PRO A 302 -4.56 -9.33 -29.79
N ALA A 303 -3.32 -9.66 -30.16
CA ALA A 303 -3.07 -10.05 -31.53
C ALA A 303 -3.80 -11.38 -31.67
N TRP A 304 -4.96 -11.34 -32.34
CA TRP A 304 -5.81 -12.46 -32.78
C TRP A 304 -6.29 -13.43 -31.68
#